data_AF-Z4WZH7-F1
#
_entry.id   AF-Z4WZH7-F1
#
_cell.length_a   1.000
_cell.length_b   1.000
_cell.length_c   1.000
_cell.angle_alpha   90.00
_cell.angle_beta   90.00
_cell.angle_gamma   90.00
#
_symmetry.space_group_name_H-M   'P 1'
#
loop_
_entity.id
_entity.type
_entity.pdbx_description
1 polymer ?
#
loop_
_entity_poly.entity_id
_entity_poly.type
_entity_poly.pdbx_seq_one_letter_code
_entity_poly.pdbx_strand_id
1 'polypeptide(L)'
;MIGIQIDHTTGDLYLPEGHMTLGEVREQTAQFLLEGVPGSFGEYPTLGLAVRRMLGAPYDPMFPTSALKMMQYCIIPAERIVPTTEGYGIIFKD
;
A
#
# COMPACT_ATOMS: atom_id res chain seq x y z
N MET A 1 3.28 2.33 -12.32
CA MET A 1 2.42 3.49 -12.00
C MET A 1 3.33 4.69 -11.79
N ILE A 2 3.21 5.75 -12.60
CA ILE A 2 4.11 6.91 -12.48
C ILE A 2 3.45 8.01 -11.66
N GLY A 3 4.18 8.55 -10.68
CA GLY A 3 3.69 9.62 -9.81
C GLY A 3 4.83 10.33 -9.07
N ILE A 4 4.45 11.26 -8.18
CA ILE A 4 5.39 12.02 -7.36
C ILE A 4 6.04 11.11 -6.33
N GLN A 5 7.38 11.09 -6.32
CA GLN A 5 8.17 10.28 -5.39
C GLN A 5 8.19 10.92 -4.00
N ILE A 6 8.14 10.08 -2.97
CA ILE A 6 8.21 10.46 -1.56
C ILE A 6 9.46 9.78 -0.99
N ASP A 7 10.21 10.49 -0.15
CA ASP A 7 11.32 9.92 0.59
C ASP A 7 10.78 8.91 1.61
N HIS A 8 11.15 7.64 1.48
CA HIS A 8 10.67 6.56 2.35
C HIS A 8 11.16 6.68 3.81
N THR A 9 12.21 7.47 4.06
CA THR A 9 12.76 7.69 5.39
C THR A 9 12.05 8.83 6.11
N THR A 10 11.81 9.95 5.42
CA THR A 10 11.23 11.15 6.05
C THR A 10 9.71 11.26 5.86
N GLY A 11 9.17 10.68 4.79
CA GLY A 11 7.78 10.87 4.37
C GLY A 11 7.52 12.18 3.62
N ASP A 12 8.57 12.95 3.33
CA ASP A 12 8.47 14.21 2.56
C ASP A 12 8.60 13.98 1.05
N LEU A 13 8.41 15.03 0.26
CA LEU A 13 8.69 14.98 -1.17
C LEU A 13 10.16 14.60 -1.42
N TYR A 14 10.39 13.65 -2.34
CA TYR A 14 11.73 13.31 -2.77
C TYR A 14 12.23 14.37 -3.76
N LEU A 15 13.18 15.19 -3.29
CA LEU A 15 13.71 16.37 -3.99
C LEU A 15 15.23 16.27 -4.27
N PRO A 16 15.71 15.27 -5.02
CA PRO A 16 17.11 15.24 -5.43
C PRO A 16 17.42 16.52 -6.22
N GLU A 17 18.51 17.18 -5.86
CA GLU A 17 18.96 18.41 -6.52
C GLU A 17 17.95 19.58 -6.44
N GLY A 18 16.99 19.52 -5.51
CA GLY A 18 15.97 20.56 -5.32
C GLY A 18 14.78 20.48 -6.28
N HIS A 19 14.59 19.35 -6.99
CA HIS A 19 13.51 19.17 -7.96
C HIS A 19 12.58 18.03 -7.59
N MET A 20 11.28 18.24 -7.79
CA MET A 20 10.28 17.18 -7.63
C MET A 20 10.48 16.09 -8.67
N THR A 21 10.64 14.85 -8.20
CA THR A 21 10.88 13.70 -9.06
C THR A 21 9.59 12.93 -9.33
N LEU A 22 9.42 12.51 -10.59
CA LEU A 22 8.40 11.56 -11.01
C LEU A 22 9.04 10.19 -11.24
N GLY A 23 8.39 9.13 -10.76
CA GLY A 23 8.92 7.77 -10.85
C GLY A 23 7.86 6.72 -10.54
N GLU A 24 8.28 5.47 -10.40
CA GLU A 24 7.40 4.36 -10.06
C GLU A 24 6.89 4.49 -8.61
N VAL A 25 5.57 4.57 -8.43
CA VAL A 25 4.92 4.80 -7.12
C VAL A 25 4.02 3.65 -6.67
N ARG A 26 3.96 2.51 -7.39
CA ARG A 26 3.05 1.41 -7.02
C ARG A 26 3.20 0.95 -5.57
N GLU A 27 4.42 0.89 -5.06
CA GLU A 27 4.71 0.49 -3.68
C GLU A 27 4.27 1.55 -2.68
N GLN A 28 4.56 2.82 -2.94
CA GLN A 28 4.09 3.95 -2.13
C GLN A 28 2.56 3.98 -2.04
N THR A 29 1.88 3.82 -3.18
CA THR A 29 0.41 3.80 -3.24
C THR A 29 -0.17 2.59 -2.51
N ALA A 30 0.44 1.41 -2.66
CA ALA A 30 0.05 0.21 -1.94
C ALA A 30 0.19 0.40 -0.42
N GLN A 31 1.33 0.92 0.04
CA GLN A 31 1.55 1.21 1.46
C GLN A 31 0.50 2.16 2.01
N PHE A 32 0.24 3.28 1.32
CA PHE A 32 -0.75 4.27 1.75
C PHE A 32 -2.16 3.67 1.89
N LEU A 33 -2.58 2.86 0.91
CA LEU A 33 -3.86 2.16 0.94
C LEU A 33 -3.94 1.15 2.10
N LEU A 34 -2.89 0.36 2.31
CA LEU A 34 -2.85 -0.67 3.35
C LEU A 34 -2.89 -0.06 4.75
N GLU A 35 -2.12 1.00 4.98
CA GLU A 35 -2.06 1.71 6.26
C GLU A 35 -3.33 2.51 6.57
N GLY A 36 -4.02 2.98 5.53
CA GLY A 36 -5.29 3.71 5.64
C GLY A 36 -6.31 2.94 6.48
N VAL A 37 -7.10 3.68 7.26
CA VAL A 37 -8.14 3.11 8.13
C VAL A 37 -9.50 3.40 7.49
N PRO A 38 -10.42 2.44 7.37
CA PRO A 38 -11.77 2.72 6.89
C PRO A 38 -12.37 3.97 7.55
N GLY A 39 -12.83 4.90 6.73
CA GLY A 39 -13.28 6.24 7.10
C GLY A 39 -12.22 7.35 6.92
N SER A 40 -10.95 7.03 6.65
CA SER A 40 -9.90 8.04 6.42
C SER A 40 -9.97 8.69 5.04
N PHE A 41 -10.54 7.99 4.05
CA PHE A 41 -10.75 8.50 2.71
C PHE A 41 -12.18 9.06 2.62
N GLY A 42 -12.33 10.38 2.59
CA GLY A 42 -13.63 11.05 2.71
C GLY A 42 -14.65 10.57 1.67
N GLU A 43 -14.28 10.57 0.39
CA GLU A 43 -15.13 10.14 -0.72
C GLU A 43 -15.29 8.62 -0.78
N TYR A 44 -14.41 7.86 -0.11
CA TYR A 44 -14.34 6.41 -0.18
C TYR A 44 -14.17 5.77 1.20
N PRO A 45 -15.19 5.82 2.07
CA PRO A 45 -15.06 5.44 3.48
C PRO A 45 -14.74 3.95 3.71
N THR A 46 -14.92 3.11 2.70
CA THR A 46 -14.61 1.67 2.76
C THR A 46 -13.16 1.34 2.38
N LEU A 47 -12.39 2.30 1.84
CA LEU A 47 -10.98 2.11 1.53
C LEU A 47 -10.13 2.11 2.79
N GLY A 48 -9.01 1.41 2.73
CA GLY A 48 -8.14 1.18 3.87
C GLY A 48 -8.30 -0.21 4.45
N LEU A 49 -7.20 -0.77 4.95
CA LEU A 49 -7.17 -2.10 5.58
C LEU A 49 -6.67 -2.06 7.03
N ALA A 50 -6.23 -0.90 7.51
CA ALA A 50 -5.72 -0.69 8.85
C ALA A 50 -4.67 -1.76 9.24
N VAL A 51 -3.74 -2.10 8.33
CA VAL A 51 -2.82 -3.25 8.49
C VAL A 51 -2.02 -3.22 9.78
N ARG A 52 -1.77 -2.03 10.35
CA ARG A 52 -1.09 -1.89 11.65
C ARG A 52 -1.85 -2.54 12.82
N ARG A 53 -3.17 -2.69 12.72
CA ARG A 53 -3.98 -3.41 13.71
C ARG A 53 -3.74 -4.91 13.71
N MET A 54 -3.14 -5.44 12.64
CA MET A 54 -2.78 -6.86 12.55
C MET A 54 -1.49 -7.19 13.31
N LEU A 55 -0.71 -6.18 13.71
CA LEU A 55 0.50 -6.39 14.50
C LEU A 55 0.12 -7.01 15.86
N GLY A 56 0.56 -8.24 16.11
CA GLY A 56 0.25 -8.99 17.34
C GLY A 56 -1.17 -9.58 17.38
N ALA A 57 -1.96 -9.43 16.33
CA ALA A 57 -3.28 -10.06 16.21
C ALA A 57 -3.15 -11.53 15.73
N PRO A 58 -4.16 -12.38 15.97
CA PRO A 58 -4.21 -13.71 15.37
C PRO A 58 -4.13 -13.63 13.83
N TYR A 59 -3.53 -14.65 13.24
CA TYR A 59 -3.45 -14.78 11.79
C TYR A 59 -4.85 -14.77 11.15
N ASP A 60 -5.09 -13.83 10.23
CA ASP A 60 -6.30 -13.77 9.43
C ASP A 60 -6.07 -14.42 8.05
N PRO A 61 -6.63 -15.62 7.78
CA PRO A 61 -6.46 -16.29 6.50
C PRO A 61 -7.14 -15.56 5.33
N MET A 62 -8.10 -14.67 5.59
CA MET A 62 -8.83 -13.93 4.55
C MET A 62 -8.13 -12.63 4.15
N PHE A 63 -7.18 -12.16 4.96
CA PHE A 63 -6.47 -10.90 4.71
C PHE A 63 -5.82 -10.83 3.32
N PRO A 64 -5.07 -11.83 2.83
CA PRO A 64 -4.44 -11.77 1.50
C PRO A 64 -5.46 -11.54 0.37
N THR A 65 -6.62 -12.19 0.44
CA THR A 65 -7.66 -12.03 -0.57
C THR A 65 -8.31 -10.65 -0.49
N SER A 66 -8.61 -10.16 0.71
CA SER A 66 -9.21 -8.84 0.93
C SER A 66 -8.27 -7.71 0.48
N ALA A 67 -6.99 -7.81 0.84
CA ALA A 67 -5.98 -6.83 0.46
C ALA A 67 -5.72 -6.82 -1.05
N LEU A 68 -5.68 -7.98 -1.70
CA LEU A 68 -5.53 -8.07 -3.15
C LEU A 68 -6.71 -7.43 -3.89
N LYS A 69 -7.95 -7.73 -3.47
CA LYS A 69 -9.15 -7.12 -4.05
C LYS A 69 -9.17 -5.60 -3.91
N MET A 70 -8.79 -5.09 -2.73
CA MET A 70 -8.73 -3.64 -2.48
C MET A 70 -7.68 -2.96 -3.37
N MET A 71 -6.48 -3.54 -3.46
CA MET A 71 -5.42 -3.01 -4.33
C MET A 71 -5.87 -2.98 -5.80
N GLN A 72 -6.49 -4.04 -6.29
CA GLN A 72 -7.00 -4.11 -7.66
C GLN A 72 -8.13 -3.11 -7.91
N TYR A 73 -9.02 -2.89 -6.94
CA TYR A 73 -10.05 -1.85 -7.01
C TYR A 73 -9.44 -0.44 -7.16
N CYS A 74 -8.31 -0.19 -6.47
CA CYS A 74 -7.54 1.05 -6.60
C CYS A 74 -6.58 1.08 -7.80
N ILE A 75 -6.69 0.13 -8.73
CA ILE A 75 -5.85 0.04 -9.95
C ILE A 75 -4.35 -0.10 -9.61
N ILE A 76 -4.03 -0.61 -8.42
CA ILE A 76 -2.67 -0.98 -8.05
C ILE A 76 -2.39 -2.35 -8.70
N PRO A 77 -1.30 -2.52 -9.45
CA PRO A 77 -1.05 -3.72 -10.25
C PRO A 77 -0.55 -4.90 -9.39
N ALA A 78 -1.19 -5.18 -8.25
CA ALA A 78 -0.89 -6.32 -7.42
C ALA A 78 -1.43 -7.62 -8.07
N GLU A 79 -0.56 -8.61 -8.19
CA GLU A 79 -0.89 -9.94 -8.69
C GLU A 79 -1.27 -10.88 -7.56
N ARG A 80 -0.42 -10.95 -6.52
CA ARG A 80 -0.56 -11.87 -5.40
C ARG A 80 -0.06 -11.26 -4.10
N ILE A 81 -0.66 -11.72 -2.99
CA ILE A 81 -0.16 -11.51 -1.64
C ILE A 81 0.17 -12.86 -1.06
N VAL A 82 1.42 -13.04 -0.63
CA VAL A 82 1.94 -14.32 -0.13
C VAL A 82 2.35 -14.19 1.34
N PRO A 83 1.89 -15.09 2.22
CA PRO A 83 2.39 -15.16 3.59
C PRO A 83 3.91 -15.40 3.59
N THR A 84 4.61 -14.70 4.46
CA THR A 84 6.04 -14.88 4.74
C THR A 84 6.25 -15.16 6.22
N THR A 85 7.48 -15.48 6.63
CA THR A 85 7.83 -15.64 8.05
C THR A 85 7.74 -14.33 8.85
N GLU A 86 7.69 -13.19 8.16
CA GLU A 86 7.69 -11.84 8.77
C GLU A 86 6.37 -11.08 8.53
N GLY A 87 5.40 -11.68 7.83
CA GLY A 87 4.13 -11.03 7.48
C GLY A 87 3.63 -11.46 6.11
N TYR A 88 3.53 -10.49 5.19
CA TYR A 88 3.04 -10.71 3.83
C TYR A 88 3.91 -10.00 2.80
N GLY A 89 4.29 -10.71 1.74
CA GLY A 89 4.92 -10.15 0.54
C GLY A 89 3.89 -9.82 -0.53
N ILE A 90 4.09 -8.72 -1.24
CA ILE A 90 3.25 -8.30 -2.37
C ILE A 90 4.03 -8.57 -3.65
N ILE A 91 3.42 -9.31 -4.58
CA ILE A 91 3.94 -9.53 -5.93
C ILE A 91 3.16 -8.62 -6.87
N PHE A 92 3.85 -7.70 -7.54
CA PHE A 92 3.27 -6.83 -8.55
C PHE A 92 3.40 -7.44 -9.94
N LYS A 93 2.47 -7.11 -10.83
CA LYS A 93 2.62 -7.33 -12.26
C LYS A 93 3.73 -6.44 -12.80
N ASP A 94 4.46 -6.96 -13.77
CA ASP A 94 5.47 -6.21 -14.53
C ASP A 94 4.88 -4.97 -15.19
#